data_AF-A0A956R307-F1
#
_entry.id   AF-A0A956R307-F1
#
_cell.length_a   1.000
_cell.length_b   1.000
_cell.length_c   1.000
_cell.angle_alpha   90.00
_cell.angle_beta   90.00
_cell.angle_gamma   90.00
#
_symmetry.space_group_name_H-M   'P 1'
#
loop_
_entity.id
_entity.type
_entity.pdbx_description
1 polymer ?
#
loop_
_entity_poly.entity_id
_entity_poly.type
_entity_poly.pdbx_seq_one_letter_code
_entity_poly.pdbx_strand_id
1 'polypeptide(L)'
;MADDALARRNPATLPKLVTPRQVSLRAVGVVVGIELIAGVAWALSHSTWLGIAALFGGIVAWSYRRRAELHTALTHTERAHELLDLGNTEQAEQLLDALLASRRTPANIKPFAAYYRALAAMRRGHYTEARARLQGVIDSGWLGNRRALQPRAPVIYASAMVAAVLDGDLEAADRWRAEGQRSPANLERHWFVADAFALARREEWTALLQLLDRHWEAIEGTISGVGIRQLQLLRAFALTRLHQHEDNYRGLYSGEEIDALLHGIRPGRFDYLASNWPALREFMASRHLLA
;
A
#
# COMPACT_ATOMS: atom_id res chain seq x y z
N MET A 1 -2.20 26.63 20.82
CA MET A 1 -1.13 26.10 21.70
C MET A 1 -1.34 24.64 22.13
N ALA A 2 -2.09 23.83 21.36
CA ALA A 2 -2.26 22.38 21.60
C ALA A 2 -1.63 21.49 20.49
N ASP A 3 -1.06 22.09 19.43
CA ASP A 3 -0.49 21.36 18.28
C ASP A 3 0.96 20.87 18.48
N ASP A 4 1.66 21.36 19.50
CA ASP A 4 3.08 21.03 19.69
C ASP A 4 3.31 19.71 20.45
N ALA A 5 2.23 19.06 20.91
CA ALA A 5 2.30 17.78 21.63
C ALA A 5 2.25 16.55 20.68
N LEU A 6 1.75 16.70 19.45
CA LEU A 6 1.70 15.61 18.46
C LEU A 6 3.00 15.47 17.65
N ALA A 7 3.82 16.52 17.58
CA ALA A 7 5.07 16.53 16.83
C ALA A 7 6.23 15.77 17.52
N ARG A 8 6.05 15.33 18.78
CA ARG A 8 7.03 14.54 19.55
C ARG A 8 6.62 13.09 19.76
N ARG A 9 5.82 12.50 18.86
CA ARG A 9 5.90 11.05 18.70
C ARG A 9 7.30 10.76 18.16
N ASN A 10 8.18 10.27 19.04
CA ASN A 10 9.43 9.61 18.68
C ASN A 10 9.21 8.90 17.34
N PRO A 11 10.10 9.03 16.33
CA PRO A 11 10.01 8.26 15.10
C PRO A 11 10.00 6.80 15.53
N ALA A 12 8.80 6.25 15.70
CA ALA A 12 8.61 5.00 16.39
C ALA A 12 9.38 4.01 15.55
N THR A 13 10.47 3.46 16.11
CA THR A 13 11.41 2.59 15.40
C THR A 13 10.57 1.61 14.60
N LEU A 14 10.55 1.82 13.28
CA LEU A 14 9.65 1.08 12.42
C LEU A 14 9.92 -0.41 12.64
N PRO A 15 8.88 -1.24 12.81
CA PRO A 15 9.09 -2.64 13.13
C PRO A 15 9.93 -3.28 12.03
N LYS A 16 11.14 -3.72 12.39
CA LYS A 16 12.06 -4.32 11.43
C LYS A 16 11.42 -5.58 10.87
N LEU A 17 11.15 -5.57 9.56
CA LEU A 17 10.58 -6.73 8.88
C LEU A 17 11.65 -7.82 8.75
N VAL A 18 11.25 -9.04 9.08
CA VAL A 18 12.11 -10.22 9.02
C VAL A 18 12.30 -10.61 7.55
N THR A 19 13.54 -10.86 7.14
CA THR A 19 13.82 -11.23 5.74
C THR A 19 13.38 -12.67 5.44
N PRO A 20 13.05 -13.02 4.19
CA PRO A 20 12.67 -14.38 3.82
C PRO A 20 13.69 -15.46 4.25
N ARG A 21 15.00 -15.12 4.20
CA ARG A 21 16.09 -16.02 4.62
C ARG A 21 16.05 -16.35 6.12
N GLN A 22 15.69 -15.37 6.95
CA GLN A 22 15.53 -15.60 8.39
C GLN A 22 14.31 -16.48 8.69
N VAL A 23 13.25 -16.37 7.90
CA VAL A 23 12.06 -17.24 8.04
C VAL A 23 12.39 -18.69 7.68
N SER A 24 13.13 -18.93 6.60
CA SER A 24 13.54 -20.29 6.24
C SER A 24 14.44 -20.93 7.31
N LEU A 25 15.37 -20.18 7.91
CA LEU A 25 16.21 -20.69 9.00
C LEU A 25 15.40 -21.10 10.23
N ARG A 26 14.38 -20.32 10.60
CA ARG A 26 13.48 -20.67 11.71
C ARG A 26 12.67 -21.94 11.42
N ALA A 27 12.22 -22.12 10.19
CA ALA A 27 11.50 -23.32 9.79
C ALA A 27 12.39 -24.57 9.88
N VAL A 28 13.64 -24.49 9.41
CA VAL A 28 14.63 -25.57 9.56
C VAL A 28 14.84 -25.94 11.03
N GLY A 29 14.99 -24.96 11.92
CA GLY A 29 15.16 -25.23 13.35
C GLY A 29 13.97 -25.98 13.99
N VAL A 30 12.74 -25.69 13.56
CA VAL A 30 11.55 -26.42 14.02
C VAL A 30 11.55 -27.86 13.52
N VAL A 31 11.89 -28.08 12.24
CA VAL A 31 11.97 -29.43 11.66
C VAL A 31 13.00 -30.28 12.41
N VAL A 32 14.20 -29.74 12.63
CA VAL A 32 15.26 -30.42 13.41
C VAL A 32 14.79 -30.72 14.84
N GLY A 33 14.07 -29.80 15.48
CA GLY A 33 13.50 -30.04 16.81
C GLY A 33 12.48 -31.18 16.86
N ILE A 34 11.61 -31.27 15.85
CA ILE A 34 10.63 -32.37 15.72
C ILE A 34 11.36 -33.71 15.50
N GLU A 35 12.37 -33.74 14.63
CA GLU A 35 13.18 -34.93 14.37
C GLU A 35 13.90 -35.44 15.64
N LEU A 36 14.46 -34.54 16.45
CA LEU A 36 15.10 -34.90 17.72
C LEU A 36 14.11 -35.52 18.71
N ILE A 37 12.91 -34.94 18.86
CA ILE A 37 11.87 -35.49 19.75
C ILE A 37 11.44 -36.88 19.29
N ALA A 38 11.26 -37.07 17.98
CA ALA A 38 10.92 -38.37 17.42
C ALA A 38 12.03 -39.41 17.65
N GLY A 39 13.30 -39.01 17.51
CA GLY A 39 14.46 -39.87 17.82
C GLY A 39 14.50 -40.30 19.29
N VAL A 40 14.19 -39.39 20.23
CA VAL A 40 14.08 -39.71 21.66
C VAL A 40 12.91 -40.66 21.95
N ALA A 41 11.73 -40.40 21.37
CA ALA A 41 10.57 -41.27 21.52
C ALA A 41 10.82 -42.69 20.97
N TRP A 42 11.58 -42.77 19.87
CA TRP A 42 12.03 -44.03 19.30
C TRP A 42 12.97 -44.78 20.25
N ALA A 43 13.99 -44.10 20.78
CA ALA A 43 14.97 -44.69 21.69
C ALA A 43 14.33 -45.22 23.00
N LEU A 44 13.31 -44.52 23.52
CA LEU A 44 12.67 -44.89 24.78
C LEU A 44 11.65 -46.03 24.64
N SER A 45 10.89 -46.08 23.55
CA SER A 45 9.77 -47.04 23.43
C SER A 45 10.13 -48.36 22.75
N HIS A 46 11.31 -48.47 22.12
CA HIS A 46 11.71 -49.57 21.21
C HIS A 46 10.73 -49.82 20.04
N SER A 47 9.67 -49.01 19.90
CA SER A 47 8.66 -49.12 18.85
C SER A 47 8.86 -48.02 17.82
N THR A 48 9.32 -48.40 16.63
CA THR A 48 9.44 -47.53 15.45
C THR A 48 8.14 -46.81 15.12
N TRP A 49 7.00 -47.48 15.31
CA TRP A 49 5.69 -46.95 14.99
C TRP A 49 5.27 -45.78 15.89
N LEU A 50 5.62 -45.81 17.18
CA LEU A 50 5.31 -44.71 18.10
C LEU A 50 6.10 -43.45 17.77
N GLY A 51 7.38 -43.59 17.41
CA GLY A 51 8.22 -42.47 16.95
C GLY A 51 7.68 -41.81 15.68
N ILE A 52 7.29 -42.63 14.68
CA ILE A 52 6.69 -42.14 13.43
C ILE A 52 5.35 -41.45 13.69
N ALA A 53 4.48 -42.04 14.52
CA ALA A 53 3.19 -41.45 14.86
C ALA A 53 3.35 -40.11 15.59
N ALA A 54 4.31 -40.00 16.51
CA ALA A 54 4.61 -38.76 17.21
C ALA A 54 5.16 -37.67 16.26
N LEU A 55 6.09 -38.02 15.37
CA LEU A 55 6.62 -37.08 14.36
C LEU A 55 5.51 -36.59 13.45
N PHE A 56 4.71 -37.50 12.89
CA PHE A 56 3.61 -37.17 12.00
C PHE A 56 2.56 -36.32 12.71
N GLY A 57 2.13 -36.70 13.92
CA GLY A 57 1.19 -35.94 14.73
C GLY A 57 1.69 -34.53 15.06
N GLY A 58 2.97 -34.38 15.39
CA GLY A 58 3.61 -33.09 15.64
C GLY A 58 3.62 -32.18 14.41
N ILE A 59 4.01 -32.71 13.23
CA ILE A 59 4.02 -31.97 11.96
C ILE A 59 2.60 -31.54 11.57
N VAL A 60 1.63 -32.45 11.68
CA VAL A 60 0.23 -32.18 11.35
C VAL A 60 -0.35 -31.10 12.27
N ALA A 61 -0.21 -31.23 13.59
CA ALA A 61 -0.70 -30.24 14.55
C ALA A 61 -0.04 -28.86 14.35
N TRP A 62 1.27 -28.82 14.11
CA TRP A 62 2.00 -27.59 13.79
C TRP A 62 1.48 -26.94 12.49
N SER A 63 1.28 -27.73 11.44
CA SER A 63 0.75 -27.27 10.15
C SER A 63 -0.66 -26.69 10.28
N TYR A 64 -1.57 -27.38 10.97
CA TYR A 64 -2.93 -26.89 11.21
C TYR A 64 -2.94 -25.58 11.98
N ARG A 65 -2.16 -25.50 13.07
CA ARG A 65 -2.02 -24.25 13.84
C ARG A 65 -1.46 -23.12 12.97
N ARG A 66 -0.46 -23.40 12.14
CA ARG A 66 0.16 -22.40 11.27
C ARG A 66 -0.79 -21.89 10.19
N ARG A 67 -1.62 -22.78 9.63
CA ARG A 67 -2.68 -22.41 8.68
C ARG A 67 -3.76 -21.56 9.36
N ALA A 68 -4.19 -21.92 10.56
CA ALA A 68 -5.15 -21.12 11.31
C ALA A 68 -4.61 -19.70 11.60
N GLU A 69 -3.36 -19.59 12.10
CA GLU A 69 -2.68 -18.30 12.31
C GLU A 69 -2.60 -17.47 11.01
N LEU A 70 -2.32 -18.13 9.88
CA LEU A 70 -2.26 -17.49 8.56
C LEU A 70 -3.63 -16.99 8.11
N HIS A 71 -4.68 -17.80 8.20
CA HIS A 71 -6.03 -17.42 7.82
C HIS A 71 -6.53 -16.24 8.65
N THR A 72 -6.38 -16.30 9.97
CA THR A 72 -6.76 -15.19 10.86
C THR A 72 -6.01 -13.91 10.48
N ALA A 73 -4.70 -13.99 10.23
CA ALA A 73 -3.92 -12.82 9.82
C ALA A 73 -4.35 -12.26 8.45
N LEU A 74 -4.68 -13.12 7.49
CA LEU A 74 -5.18 -12.72 6.17
C LEU A 74 -6.55 -12.03 6.27
N THR A 75 -7.50 -12.62 6.99
CA THR A 75 -8.83 -12.03 7.22
C THR A 75 -8.72 -10.66 7.88
N HIS A 76 -7.83 -10.51 8.85
CA HIS A 76 -7.56 -9.22 9.47
C HIS A 76 -6.96 -8.22 8.46
N THR A 77 -6.01 -8.61 7.61
CA THR A 77 -5.47 -7.70 6.58
C THR A 77 -6.51 -7.29 5.54
N GLU A 78 -7.38 -8.20 5.12
CA GLU A 78 -8.49 -7.93 4.21
C GLU A 78 -9.48 -6.95 4.86
N ARG A 79 -9.83 -7.19 6.13
CA ARG A 79 -10.70 -6.28 6.87
C ARG A 79 -10.11 -4.88 7.03
N ALA A 80 -8.81 -4.76 7.29
CA ALA A 80 -8.14 -3.45 7.29
C ALA A 80 -8.22 -2.77 5.92
N HIS A 81 -8.04 -3.52 4.83
CA HIS A 81 -8.15 -2.98 3.48
C HIS A 81 -9.57 -2.45 3.20
N GLU A 82 -10.61 -3.20 3.57
CA GLU A 82 -12.01 -2.76 3.47
C GLU A 82 -12.26 -1.50 4.30
N LEU A 83 -11.77 -1.45 5.54
CA LEU A 83 -11.90 -0.27 6.41
C LEU A 83 -11.24 0.95 5.78
N LEU A 84 -10.07 0.79 5.14
CA LEU A 84 -9.47 1.85 4.36
C LEU A 84 -10.41 2.26 3.22
N ASP A 85 -10.93 1.34 2.41
CA ASP A 85 -11.80 1.70 1.29
C ASP A 85 -13.08 2.43 1.71
N LEU A 86 -13.61 2.12 2.90
CA LEU A 86 -14.73 2.81 3.53
C LEU A 86 -14.36 4.17 4.16
N GLY A 87 -13.08 4.48 4.29
CA GLY A 87 -12.58 5.72 4.91
C GLY A 87 -12.38 5.65 6.43
N ASN A 88 -12.61 4.48 7.05
CA ASN A 88 -12.43 4.23 8.48
C ASN A 88 -10.95 4.02 8.83
N THR A 89 -10.13 5.05 8.55
CA THR A 89 -8.66 4.97 8.62
C THR A 89 -8.17 4.65 10.04
N GLU A 90 -8.81 5.19 11.08
CA GLU A 90 -8.39 4.93 12.46
C GLU A 90 -8.54 3.46 12.88
N GLN A 91 -9.69 2.85 12.59
CA GLN A 91 -9.93 1.44 12.90
C GLN A 91 -8.98 0.53 12.10
N ALA A 92 -8.71 0.88 10.83
CA ALA A 92 -7.74 0.18 10.01
C ALA A 92 -6.33 0.24 10.65
N GLU A 93 -5.89 1.41 11.11
CA GLU A 93 -4.59 1.55 11.78
C GLU A 93 -4.48 0.71 13.04
N GLN A 94 -5.49 0.75 13.93
CA GLN A 94 -5.50 -0.04 15.16
C GLN A 94 -5.35 -1.54 14.87
N LEU A 95 -6.09 -2.03 13.87
CA LEU A 95 -6.04 -3.44 13.47
C LEU A 95 -4.68 -3.82 12.85
N LEU A 96 -4.11 -2.95 12.01
CA LEU A 96 -2.80 -3.17 11.39
C LEU A 96 -1.66 -3.10 12.40
N ASP A 97 -1.71 -2.17 13.35
CA ASP A 97 -0.73 -2.03 14.42
C ASP A 97 -0.77 -3.25 15.35
N ALA A 98 -1.97 -3.77 15.67
CA ALA A 98 -2.12 -5.03 16.41
C ALA A 98 -1.51 -6.23 15.66
N LEU A 99 -1.74 -6.33 14.34
CA LEU A 99 -1.11 -7.36 13.50
C LEU A 99 0.41 -7.26 13.48
N LEU A 100 0.96 -6.05 13.37
CA LEU A 100 2.41 -5.83 13.32
C LEU A 100 3.08 -6.15 14.67
N ALA A 101 2.45 -5.76 15.77
CA ALA A 101 2.91 -6.02 17.14
C ALA A 101 2.82 -7.51 17.53
N SER A 102 1.85 -8.25 16.98
CA SER A 102 1.66 -9.65 17.31
C SER A 102 2.87 -10.51 16.88
N ARG A 103 3.35 -11.34 17.82
CA ARG A 103 4.37 -12.37 17.56
C ARG A 103 3.82 -13.55 16.75
N ARG A 104 2.49 -13.74 16.78
CA ARG A 104 1.81 -14.85 16.10
C ARG A 104 1.62 -14.57 14.61
N THR A 105 1.63 -13.30 14.19
CA THR A 105 1.49 -12.93 12.78
C THR A 105 2.61 -13.56 11.95
N PRO A 106 2.27 -14.35 10.92
CA PRO A 106 3.25 -14.96 10.05
C PRO A 106 4.16 -13.92 9.39
N ALA A 107 5.44 -14.25 9.27
CA ALA A 107 6.45 -13.31 8.79
C ALA A 107 6.23 -12.85 7.34
N ASN A 108 5.58 -13.68 6.50
CA ASN A 108 5.17 -13.33 5.15
C ASN A 108 3.96 -12.39 5.09
N ILE A 109 3.18 -12.28 6.18
CA ILE A 109 2.02 -11.38 6.27
C ILE A 109 2.42 -9.99 6.78
N LYS A 110 3.45 -9.90 7.62
CA LYS A 110 3.91 -8.61 8.18
C LYS A 110 4.22 -7.53 7.12
N PRO A 111 4.85 -7.83 5.97
CA PRO A 111 5.03 -6.83 4.92
C PRO A 111 3.70 -6.32 4.33
N PHE A 112 2.67 -7.16 4.20
CA PHE A 112 1.35 -6.72 3.76
C PHE A 112 0.71 -5.77 4.79
N ALA A 113 0.75 -6.14 6.07
CA ALA A 113 0.26 -5.28 7.13
C ALA A 113 1.01 -3.94 7.17
N ALA A 114 2.34 -3.95 6.98
CA ALA A 114 3.15 -2.75 6.91
C ALA A 114 2.81 -1.87 5.68
N TYR A 115 2.56 -2.50 4.53
CA TYR A 115 2.11 -1.83 3.31
C TYR A 115 0.77 -1.12 3.51
N TYR A 116 -0.26 -1.83 4.00
CA TYR A 116 -1.57 -1.21 4.27
C TYR A 116 -1.49 -0.14 5.36
N ARG A 117 -0.60 -0.30 6.34
CA ARG A 117 -0.36 0.71 7.38
C ARG A 117 0.26 1.98 6.80
N ALA A 118 1.09 1.85 5.76
CA ALA A 118 1.61 2.98 5.01
C ALA A 118 0.49 3.69 4.23
N LEU A 119 -0.42 2.96 3.58
CA LEU A 119 -1.58 3.57 2.91
C LEU A 119 -2.48 4.32 3.90
N ALA A 120 -2.65 3.78 5.11
CA ALA A 120 -3.37 4.46 6.19
C ALA A 120 -2.67 5.79 6.57
N ALA A 121 -1.35 5.78 6.71
CA ALA A 121 -0.56 6.98 6.97
C ALA A 121 -0.69 8.02 5.82
N MET A 122 -0.70 7.58 4.55
CA MET A 122 -0.97 8.46 3.41
C MET A 122 -2.34 9.13 3.52
N ARG A 123 -3.37 8.37 3.91
CA ARG A 123 -4.74 8.90 4.10
C ARG A 123 -4.88 9.85 5.27
N ARG A 124 -3.90 9.91 6.17
CA ARG A 124 -3.80 10.95 7.21
C ARG A 124 -2.92 12.14 6.79
N GLY A 125 -2.37 12.14 5.57
CA GLY A 125 -1.41 13.14 5.13
C GLY A 125 -0.01 12.97 5.72
N HIS A 126 0.27 11.86 6.39
CA HIS A 126 1.59 11.58 6.99
C HIS A 126 2.51 10.93 5.94
N TYR A 127 2.87 11.66 4.89
CA TYR A 127 3.58 11.08 3.75
C TYR A 127 5.00 10.62 4.07
N THR A 128 5.74 11.37 4.89
CA THR A 128 7.09 10.96 5.33
C THR A 128 7.06 9.62 6.06
N GLU A 129 6.07 9.41 6.94
CA GLU A 129 5.87 8.13 7.63
C GLU A 129 5.51 7.01 6.63
N ALA A 130 4.58 7.29 5.71
CA ALA A 130 4.17 6.33 4.69
C ALA A 130 5.35 5.88 3.82
N ARG A 131 6.18 6.83 3.36
CA ARG A 131 7.39 6.57 2.58
C ARG A 131 8.36 5.68 3.35
N ALA A 132 8.64 6.00 4.62
CA ALA A 132 9.55 5.20 5.44
C ALA A 132 9.03 3.76 5.64
N ARG A 133 7.72 3.57 5.79
CA ARG A 133 7.10 2.24 5.86
C ARG A 133 7.18 1.49 4.53
N LEU A 134 6.90 2.15 3.41
CA LEU A 134 7.00 1.55 2.07
C LEU A 134 8.43 1.14 1.73
N GLN A 135 9.41 1.99 2.06
CA GLN A 135 10.83 1.66 1.99
C GLN A 135 11.14 0.40 2.80
N GLY A 136 10.68 0.34 4.06
CA GLY A 136 10.87 -0.85 4.90
C GLY A 136 10.27 -2.12 4.30
N VAL A 137 9.13 -2.03 3.60
CA VAL A 137 8.53 -3.15 2.85
C VAL A 137 9.39 -3.54 1.66
N ILE A 138 9.93 -2.59 0.90
CA ILE A 138 10.82 -2.84 -0.24
C ILE A 138 12.13 -3.52 0.23
N ASP A 139 12.78 -2.94 1.24
CA ASP A 139 14.06 -3.41 1.81
C ASP A 139 13.95 -4.77 2.50
N SER A 140 12.74 -5.17 2.89
CA SER A 140 12.50 -6.47 3.51
C SER A 140 12.84 -7.66 2.59
N GLY A 141 12.98 -7.42 1.28
CA GLY A 141 13.36 -8.42 0.28
C GLY A 141 12.24 -9.39 -0.10
N TRP A 142 11.01 -9.15 0.38
CA TRP A 142 9.84 -9.96 0.05
C TRP A 142 9.31 -9.71 -1.37
N LEU A 143 9.72 -8.62 -2.02
CA LEU A 143 9.34 -8.26 -3.39
C LEU A 143 10.18 -8.97 -4.48
N GLY A 144 11.26 -9.65 -4.10
CA GLY A 144 12.19 -10.27 -5.05
C GLY A 144 11.60 -11.46 -5.82
N ASN A 145 12.37 -11.97 -6.79
CA ASN A 145 11.93 -13.09 -7.65
C ASN A 145 11.54 -14.35 -6.87
N ARG A 146 10.43 -14.98 -7.30
CA ARG A 146 9.85 -16.21 -6.72
C ARG A 146 9.43 -16.06 -5.25
N ARG A 147 9.10 -14.83 -4.83
CA ARG A 147 8.60 -14.54 -3.49
C ARG A 147 7.10 -14.28 -3.50
N ALA A 148 6.47 -14.48 -2.35
CA ALA A 148 5.02 -14.36 -2.18
C ALA A 148 4.46 -12.97 -2.55
N LEU A 149 5.27 -11.90 -2.50
CA LEU A 149 4.83 -10.54 -2.84
C LEU A 149 5.23 -10.08 -4.24
N GLN A 150 5.96 -10.88 -5.00
CA GLN A 150 6.42 -10.49 -6.34
C GLN A 150 5.28 -9.97 -7.23
N PRO A 151 4.07 -10.59 -7.26
CA PRO A 151 2.96 -10.09 -8.08
C PRO A 151 2.45 -8.70 -7.66
N ARG A 152 2.72 -8.27 -6.43
CA ARG A 152 2.29 -6.98 -5.88
C ARG A 152 3.38 -5.92 -5.86
N ALA A 153 4.61 -6.27 -6.24
CA ALA A 153 5.73 -5.34 -6.26
C ALA A 153 5.40 -4.04 -7.03
N PRO A 154 4.80 -4.07 -8.24
CA PRO A 154 4.49 -2.84 -8.97
C PRO A 154 3.54 -1.91 -8.20
N VAL A 155 2.51 -2.46 -7.54
CA VAL A 155 1.56 -1.68 -6.73
C VAL A 155 2.24 -1.00 -5.54
N ILE A 156 3.19 -1.69 -4.90
CA ILE A 156 3.94 -1.15 -3.76
C ILE A 156 4.86 -0.02 -4.23
N TYR A 157 5.57 -0.19 -5.34
CA TYR A 157 6.38 0.88 -5.94
C TYR A 157 5.53 2.07 -6.41
N ALA A 158 4.39 1.83 -7.05
CA ALA A 158 3.46 2.88 -7.44
C ALA A 158 2.91 3.65 -6.22
N SER A 159 2.63 2.96 -5.11
CA SER A 159 2.23 3.61 -3.86
C SER A 159 3.36 4.43 -3.24
N ALA A 160 4.60 3.94 -3.31
CA ALA A 160 5.79 4.68 -2.87
C ALA A 160 6.03 5.94 -3.71
N MET A 161 5.80 5.83 -5.02
CA MET A 161 5.81 6.96 -5.94
C MET A 161 4.73 7.98 -5.58
N VAL A 162 3.47 7.58 -5.40
CA VAL A 162 2.39 8.51 -4.97
C VAL A 162 2.72 9.17 -3.64
N ALA A 163 3.22 8.42 -2.64
CA ALA A 163 3.62 8.98 -1.36
C ALA A 163 4.72 10.03 -1.52
N ALA A 164 5.71 9.79 -2.38
CA ALA A 164 6.77 10.74 -2.69
C ALA A 164 6.25 11.99 -3.43
N VAL A 165 5.39 11.81 -4.43
CA VAL A 165 4.75 12.92 -5.16
C VAL A 165 3.95 13.82 -4.22
N LEU A 166 3.14 13.24 -3.35
CA LEU A 166 2.33 13.98 -2.40
C LEU A 166 3.17 14.68 -1.32
N ASP A 167 4.32 14.11 -0.96
CA ASP A 167 5.32 14.74 -0.09
C ASP A 167 6.11 15.87 -0.78
N GLY A 168 6.00 15.97 -2.12
CA GLY A 168 6.72 16.95 -2.94
C GLY A 168 8.12 16.50 -3.39
N ASP A 169 8.53 15.26 -3.11
CA ASP A 169 9.82 14.69 -3.50
C ASP A 169 9.71 13.96 -4.84
N LEU A 170 9.76 14.74 -5.93
CA LEU A 170 9.62 14.22 -7.30
C LEU A 170 10.81 13.35 -7.73
N GLU A 171 12.00 13.60 -7.21
CA GLU A 171 13.18 12.77 -7.48
C GLU A 171 13.02 11.35 -6.89
N ALA A 172 12.52 11.25 -5.66
CA ALA A 172 12.18 9.95 -5.09
C ALA A 172 11.05 9.26 -5.88
N ALA A 173 10.06 10.00 -6.35
CA ALA A 173 9.01 9.45 -7.19
C ALA A 173 9.57 8.81 -8.48
N ASP A 174 10.50 9.48 -9.17
CA ASP A 174 11.15 8.95 -10.38
C ASP A 174 12.02 7.72 -10.10
N ARG A 175 12.75 7.71 -8.98
CA ARG A 175 13.48 6.52 -8.54
C ARG A 175 12.55 5.33 -8.34
N TRP A 176 11.44 5.52 -7.64
CA TRP A 176 10.47 4.43 -7.42
C TRP A 176 9.83 3.92 -8.69
N ARG A 177 9.55 4.81 -9.64
CA ARG A 177 9.06 4.44 -10.96
C ARG A 177 10.08 3.58 -11.70
N ALA A 178 11.33 4.04 -11.80
CA ALA A 178 12.39 3.33 -12.48
C ALA A 178 12.68 1.95 -11.85
N GLU A 179 12.65 1.84 -10.52
CA GLU A 179 12.84 0.57 -9.83
C GLU A 179 11.67 -0.39 -10.03
N GLY A 180 10.43 0.08 -9.89
CA GLY A 180 9.26 -0.76 -10.07
C GLY A 180 9.07 -1.24 -11.50
N GLN A 181 9.46 -0.44 -12.51
CA GLN A 181 9.42 -0.85 -13.92
C GLN A 181 10.40 -1.99 -14.24
N ARG A 182 11.49 -2.14 -13.48
CA ARG A 182 12.40 -3.29 -13.58
C ARG A 182 11.83 -4.57 -13.01
N SER A 183 10.69 -4.52 -12.30
CA SER A 183 10.04 -5.70 -11.73
C SER A 183 9.47 -6.59 -12.84
N PRO A 184 9.67 -7.92 -12.79
CA PRO A 184 9.13 -8.82 -13.81
C PRO A 184 7.60 -8.95 -13.79
N ALA A 185 6.94 -8.51 -12.71
CA ALA A 185 5.48 -8.49 -12.60
C ALA A 185 4.89 -7.15 -13.10
N ASN A 186 5.67 -6.31 -13.78
CA ASN A 186 5.24 -4.98 -14.19
C ASN A 186 4.07 -5.04 -15.17
N LEU A 187 2.95 -4.44 -14.77
CA LEU A 187 1.77 -4.24 -15.60
C LEU A 187 1.39 -2.76 -15.54
N GLU A 188 1.16 -2.17 -16.71
CA GLU A 188 0.91 -0.73 -16.89
C GLU A 188 -0.23 -0.21 -16.00
N ARG A 189 -1.29 -1.01 -15.83
CA ARG A 189 -2.45 -0.67 -15.00
C ARG A 189 -2.13 -0.30 -13.54
N HIS A 190 -1.00 -0.74 -13.01
CA HIS A 190 -0.60 -0.42 -11.64
C HIS A 190 -0.05 1.01 -11.50
N TRP A 191 0.31 1.63 -12.62
CA TRP A 191 1.00 2.92 -12.65
C TRP A 191 0.11 4.10 -13.00
N PHE A 192 -1.07 3.89 -13.60
CA PHE A 192 -1.93 4.98 -14.07
C PHE A 192 -2.20 6.07 -13.01
N VAL A 193 -2.57 5.66 -11.79
CA VAL A 193 -2.80 6.62 -10.69
C VAL A 193 -1.51 7.34 -10.32
N ALA A 194 -0.41 6.62 -10.16
CA ALA A 194 0.87 7.19 -9.76
C ALA A 194 1.42 8.18 -10.80
N ASP A 195 1.37 7.81 -12.08
CA ASP A 195 1.79 8.63 -13.21
C ASP A 195 0.92 9.88 -13.33
N ALA A 196 -0.40 9.75 -13.17
CA ALA A 196 -1.30 10.89 -13.16
C ALA A 196 -0.98 11.89 -12.05
N PHE A 197 -0.73 11.41 -10.82
CA PHE A 197 -0.29 12.26 -9.71
C PHE A 197 1.04 12.95 -10.02
N ALA A 198 2.01 12.24 -10.59
CA ALA A 198 3.31 12.81 -10.92
C ALA A 198 3.25 13.88 -12.01
N LEU A 199 2.49 13.64 -13.09
CA LEU A 199 2.26 14.63 -14.14
C LEU A 199 1.55 15.87 -13.59
N ALA A 200 0.50 15.67 -12.79
CA ALA A 200 -0.22 16.77 -12.15
C ALA A 200 0.69 17.58 -11.21
N ARG A 201 1.58 16.92 -10.45
CA ARG A 201 2.50 17.60 -9.54
C ARG A 201 3.60 18.38 -10.26
N ARG A 202 3.96 17.98 -11.48
CA ARG A 202 4.88 18.70 -12.37
C ARG A 202 4.21 19.80 -13.20
N GLU A 203 2.90 19.99 -13.03
CA GLU A 203 2.11 20.94 -13.82
C GLU A 203 2.08 20.61 -15.32
N GLU A 204 2.30 19.33 -15.67
CA GLU A 204 2.23 18.82 -17.05
C GLU A 204 0.77 18.50 -17.44
N TRP A 205 -0.10 19.52 -17.37
CA TRP A 205 -1.56 19.37 -17.47
C TRP A 205 -2.01 18.70 -18.78
N THR A 206 -1.43 19.11 -19.91
CA THR A 206 -1.75 18.53 -21.23
C THR A 206 -1.38 17.05 -21.30
N ALA A 207 -0.21 16.68 -20.77
CA ALA A 207 0.24 15.29 -20.75
C ALA A 207 -0.64 14.44 -19.83
N LEU A 208 -1.08 15.00 -18.69
CA LEU A 208 -2.04 14.34 -17.80
C LEU A 208 -3.36 14.04 -18.52
N LEU A 209 -3.96 15.03 -19.18
CA LEU A 209 -5.24 14.84 -19.88
C LEU A 209 -5.12 13.83 -21.01
N GLN A 210 -4.06 13.89 -21.81
CA GLN A 210 -3.79 12.90 -22.86
C GLN A 210 -3.62 11.48 -22.31
N LEU A 211 -2.94 11.33 -21.16
CA LEU A 211 -2.80 10.04 -20.50
C LEU A 211 -4.15 9.50 -20.02
N LEU A 212 -4.99 10.35 -19.43
CA LEU A 212 -6.32 9.94 -18.97
C LEU A 212 -7.23 9.56 -20.13
N ASP A 213 -7.25 10.31 -21.22
CA ASP A 213 -8.09 10.01 -22.39
C ASP A 213 -7.69 8.71 -23.08
N ARG A 214 -6.38 8.54 -23.32
CA ARG A 214 -5.85 7.38 -24.02
C ARG A 214 -6.16 6.07 -23.29
N HIS A 215 -6.21 6.12 -21.96
CA HIS A 215 -6.31 4.92 -21.12
C HIS A 215 -7.63 4.84 -20.34
N TRP A 216 -8.61 5.70 -20.61
CA TRP A 216 -9.84 5.78 -19.79
C TRP A 216 -10.59 4.44 -19.70
N GLU A 217 -10.80 3.76 -20.84
CA GLU A 217 -11.48 2.45 -20.87
C GLU A 217 -10.71 1.39 -20.06
N ALA A 218 -9.38 1.38 -20.16
CA ALA A 218 -8.53 0.47 -19.40
C ALA A 218 -8.55 0.79 -17.89
N ILE A 219 -8.62 2.08 -17.54
CA ILE A 219 -8.76 2.57 -16.18
C ILE A 219 -10.08 2.08 -15.57
N GLU A 220 -11.20 2.26 -16.26
CA GLU A 220 -12.53 1.83 -15.77
C GLU A 220 -12.62 0.32 -15.53
N GLY A 221 -11.98 -0.49 -16.37
CA GLY A 221 -12.00 -1.94 -16.23
C GLY A 221 -11.05 -2.51 -15.16
N THR A 222 -10.08 -1.74 -14.66
CA THR A 222 -9.00 -2.28 -13.82
C THR A 222 -8.78 -1.57 -12.49
N ILE A 223 -9.17 -0.30 -12.36
CA ILE A 223 -8.90 0.51 -11.17
C ILE A 223 -10.13 0.48 -10.25
N SER A 224 -9.89 0.51 -8.93
CA SER A 224 -10.98 0.63 -7.97
C SER A 224 -11.74 1.96 -8.13
N GLY A 225 -13.00 1.98 -7.73
CA GLY A 225 -13.80 3.21 -7.78
C GLY A 225 -13.16 4.40 -7.04
N VAL A 226 -12.41 4.14 -5.97
CA VAL A 226 -11.62 5.17 -5.27
C VAL A 226 -10.56 5.78 -6.19
N GLY A 227 -9.80 4.95 -6.90
CA GLY A 227 -8.79 5.42 -7.84
C GLY A 227 -9.39 6.19 -9.01
N ILE A 228 -10.53 5.74 -9.55
CA ILE A 228 -11.26 6.48 -10.60
C ILE A 228 -11.65 7.88 -10.09
N ARG A 229 -12.19 8.00 -8.88
CA ARG A 229 -12.54 9.31 -8.29
C ARG A 229 -11.32 10.21 -8.07
N GLN A 230 -10.15 9.66 -7.72
CA GLN A 230 -8.91 10.42 -7.64
C GLN A 230 -8.48 10.95 -9.01
N LEU A 231 -8.57 10.12 -10.05
CA LEU A 231 -8.23 10.53 -11.42
C LEU A 231 -9.20 11.60 -11.95
N GLN A 232 -10.50 11.49 -11.65
CA GLN A 232 -11.49 12.52 -11.97
C GLN A 232 -11.18 13.85 -11.27
N LEU A 233 -10.79 13.81 -9.99
CA LEU A 233 -10.34 15.00 -9.27
C LEU A 233 -9.13 15.65 -9.94
N LEU A 234 -8.12 14.86 -10.33
CA LEU A 234 -6.93 15.36 -11.02
C LEU A 234 -7.26 15.92 -12.41
N ARG A 235 -8.17 15.28 -13.16
CA ARG A 235 -8.67 15.78 -14.46
C ARG A 235 -9.34 17.15 -14.29
N ALA A 236 -10.29 17.26 -13.37
CA ALA A 236 -10.98 18.50 -13.04
C ALA A 236 -10.01 19.61 -12.60
N PHE A 237 -9.00 19.25 -11.82
CA PHE A 237 -7.95 20.18 -11.38
C PHE A 237 -7.10 20.67 -12.56
N ALA A 238 -6.64 19.76 -13.42
CA ALA A 238 -5.84 20.10 -14.60
C ALA A 238 -6.61 20.98 -15.60
N LEU A 239 -7.89 20.69 -15.84
CA LEU A 239 -8.76 21.53 -16.66
C LEU A 239 -8.84 22.94 -16.08
N THR A 240 -9.07 23.07 -14.77
CA THR A 240 -9.13 24.38 -14.12
C THR A 240 -7.84 25.17 -14.30
N ARG A 241 -6.68 24.51 -14.16
CA ARG A 241 -5.36 25.15 -14.33
C ARG A 241 -5.12 25.60 -15.77
N LEU A 242 -5.51 24.82 -16.78
CA LEU A 242 -5.41 25.20 -18.19
C LEU A 242 -6.30 26.41 -18.51
N HIS A 243 -7.55 26.43 -18.05
CA HIS A 243 -8.46 27.56 -18.28
C HIS A 243 -7.98 28.86 -17.63
N GLN A 244 -7.22 28.79 -16.51
CA GLN A 244 -6.65 29.97 -15.87
C GLN A 244 -5.42 30.54 -16.59
N HIS A 245 -4.66 29.72 -17.32
CA HIS A 245 -3.44 30.16 -18.00
C HIS A 245 -3.71 30.67 -19.43
N GLU A 246 -4.79 30.23 -20.05
CA GLU A 246 -5.20 30.66 -21.38
C GLU A 246 -6.47 31.51 -21.28
N ASP A 247 -6.33 32.84 -21.37
CA ASP A 247 -7.42 33.85 -21.28
C ASP A 247 -8.61 33.61 -22.24
N ASN A 248 -8.52 32.63 -23.15
CA ASN A 248 -9.61 32.10 -23.98
C ASN A 248 -9.31 30.65 -24.39
N TYR A 249 -9.15 29.72 -23.45
CA TYR A 249 -8.98 28.30 -23.78
C TYR A 249 -10.16 27.79 -24.65
N ARG A 250 -9.91 27.60 -25.95
CA ARG A 250 -10.81 26.94 -26.92
C ARG A 250 -10.25 25.60 -27.38
N GLY A 251 -9.39 24.99 -26.56
CA GLY A 251 -8.75 23.72 -26.90
C GLY A 251 -9.71 22.53 -26.85
N LEU A 252 -9.14 21.35 -27.08
CA LEU A 252 -9.85 20.06 -27.19
C LEU A 252 -10.79 19.77 -26.00
N TYR A 253 -10.47 20.33 -24.83
CA TYR A 253 -11.16 20.06 -23.57
C TYR A 253 -12.14 21.15 -23.11
N SER A 254 -12.41 22.16 -23.93
CA SER A 254 -13.24 23.32 -23.57
C SER A 254 -14.73 22.98 -23.29
N GLY A 255 -15.20 21.81 -23.72
CA GLY A 255 -16.58 21.34 -23.51
C GLY A 255 -16.79 20.48 -22.25
N GLU A 256 -15.74 20.18 -21.49
CA GLU A 256 -15.88 19.32 -20.31
C GLU A 256 -16.36 20.09 -19.08
N GLU A 257 -17.51 19.68 -18.55
CA GLU A 257 -18.06 20.25 -17.33
C GLU A 257 -17.33 19.74 -16.10
N ILE A 258 -16.54 20.61 -15.46
CA ILE A 258 -15.79 20.33 -14.23
C ILE A 258 -16.73 19.79 -13.13
N ASP A 259 -17.93 20.34 -13.00
CA ASP A 259 -18.88 19.93 -11.96
C ASP A 259 -19.42 18.51 -12.19
N ALA A 260 -19.54 18.08 -13.46
CA ALA A 260 -19.90 16.72 -13.80
C ALA A 260 -18.80 15.72 -13.43
N LEU A 261 -17.52 16.08 -13.63
CA LEU A 261 -16.37 15.24 -13.23
C LEU A 261 -16.28 15.07 -11.71
N LEU A 262 -16.61 16.11 -10.95
CA LEU A 262 -16.59 16.08 -9.48
C LEU A 262 -17.83 15.42 -8.88
N HIS A 263 -18.86 15.13 -9.69
CA HIS A 263 -20.10 14.53 -9.24
C HIS A 263 -19.86 13.17 -8.57
N GLY A 264 -20.21 13.06 -7.29
CA GLY A 264 -20.05 11.84 -6.48
C GLY A 264 -18.77 11.79 -5.63
N ILE A 265 -17.90 12.81 -5.71
CA ILE A 265 -16.84 13.01 -4.72
C ILE A 265 -17.47 13.65 -3.47
N ARG A 266 -17.38 12.95 -2.33
CA ARG A 266 -17.90 13.45 -1.05
C ARG A 266 -16.89 14.42 -0.42
N PRO A 267 -17.35 15.51 0.22
CA PRO A 267 -16.48 16.37 1.01
C PRO A 267 -15.70 15.58 2.07
N GLY A 268 -14.46 15.96 2.35
CA GLY A 268 -13.61 15.28 3.34
C GLY A 268 -12.90 14.03 2.84
N ARG A 269 -13.38 13.41 1.74
CA ARG A 269 -12.92 12.08 1.31
C ARG A 269 -11.46 12.07 0.88
N PHE A 270 -10.99 13.16 0.30
CA PHE A 270 -9.67 13.26 -0.32
C PHE A 270 -8.83 14.40 0.24
N ASP A 271 -9.19 14.95 1.40
CA ASP A 271 -8.47 16.07 2.06
C ASP A 271 -6.99 15.77 2.22
N TYR A 272 -6.68 14.49 2.47
CA TYR A 272 -5.32 14.03 2.60
C TYR A 272 -4.50 14.30 1.34
N LEU A 273 -5.04 14.34 0.12
CA LEU A 273 -4.28 14.66 -1.11
C LEU A 273 -3.81 16.12 -1.16
N ALA A 274 -4.52 17.01 -0.48
CA ALA A 274 -4.27 18.44 -0.44
C ALA A 274 -3.41 18.88 0.77
N SER A 275 -2.97 17.93 1.61
CA SER A 275 -2.25 18.25 2.85
C SER A 275 -0.90 18.92 2.61
N ASN A 276 -0.09 18.46 1.65
CA ASN A 276 1.16 19.14 1.23
C ASN A 276 1.10 19.66 -0.22
N TRP A 277 -0.12 20.02 -0.68
CA TRP A 277 -0.34 20.55 -2.02
C TRP A 277 -1.23 21.80 -1.97
N PRO A 278 -0.66 23.00 -1.75
CA PRO A 278 -1.42 24.24 -1.61
C PRO A 278 -2.33 24.53 -2.80
N ALA A 279 -1.80 24.38 -4.02
CA ALA A 279 -2.53 24.59 -5.27
C ALA A 279 -3.76 23.67 -5.44
N LEU A 280 -3.66 22.40 -5.02
CA LEU A 280 -4.78 21.46 -5.03
C LEU A 280 -5.76 21.76 -3.90
N ARG A 281 -5.26 22.14 -2.72
CA ARG A 281 -6.08 22.54 -1.57
C ARG A 281 -6.99 23.70 -1.91
N GLU A 282 -6.44 24.75 -2.53
CA GLU A 282 -7.20 25.93 -2.96
C GLU A 282 -8.31 25.56 -3.94
N PHE A 283 -8.00 24.69 -4.91
CA PHE A 283 -9.00 24.17 -5.85
C PHE A 283 -10.10 23.36 -5.14
N MET A 284 -9.73 22.46 -4.23
CA MET A 284 -10.70 21.67 -3.46
C MET A 284 -11.55 22.55 -2.54
N ALA A 285 -10.98 23.61 -1.97
CA ALA A 285 -11.69 24.57 -1.12
C ALA A 285 -12.73 25.37 -1.93
N SER A 286 -12.37 25.87 -3.11
CA SER A 286 -13.29 26.63 -3.98
C SER A 286 -14.44 25.78 -4.53
N ARG A 287 -14.30 24.46 -4.53
CA ARG A 287 -15.34 23.50 -4.92
C ARG A 287 -16.05 22.83 -3.74
N HIS A 288 -15.83 23.29 -2.51
CA HIS A 288 -16.43 22.74 -1.29
C HIS A 288 -16.18 21.23 -1.08
N LEU A 289 -14.99 20.75 -1.46
CA LEU A 289 -14.61 19.34 -1.34
C LEU A 289 -13.82 19.02 -0.06
N LEU A 290 -13.37 20.04 0.68
CA LEU A 290 -12.70 19.89 1.98
C LEU A 290 -13.74 19.84 3.10
N ALA A 291 -13.48 19.07 4.16
CA ALA A 291 -14.32 19.01 5.36
C ALA A 291 -13.91 20.00 6.45
#